data_AF-A0A849E2E5-F1
#
_entry.id   AF-A0A849E2E5-F1
#
_cell.length_a   1.000
_cell.length_b   1.000
_cell.length_c   1.000
_cell.angle_alpha   90.00
_cell.angle_beta   90.00
_cell.angle_gamma   90.00
#
_symmetry.space_group_name_H-M   'P 1'
#
loop_
_entity.id
_entity.type
_entity.pdbx_description
1 polymer ?
#
loop_
_entity_poly.entity_id
_entity_poly.type
_entity_poly.pdbx_seq_one_letter_code
_entity_poly.pdbx_strand_id
1 'polypeptide(L)'
;KLTEWQRHRRLGLADDINIDHLMASSAIPLIFPAVNINSQYFGDGSVGFMSPISPAIHLGAEKILIIALDPIIEKPGVICYDKPPPSFVDVAGHVLNSVFIDSLDSDLERLERINTLLNSVPESLMREADLPLKTIDSLVISPSVELNELAADCGKHLPSTSRFFLSRLGINCDEGSNMLSYLLFDGHYCRRLIDLGYKDTITKKAQLESFLDSYN
;
A
#
# COMPACT_ATOMS: atom_id res chain seq x y z
N LYS A 1 -14.70 -9.05 21.84
CA LYS A 1 -14.61 -10.06 20.76
C LYS A 1 -14.73 -9.30 19.45
N LEU A 2 -13.82 -9.49 18.51
CA LEU A 2 -13.89 -8.80 17.21
C LEU A 2 -15.20 -9.19 16.51
N THR A 3 -15.95 -8.21 16.03
CA THR A 3 -17.19 -8.43 15.30
C THR A 3 -16.88 -8.61 13.82
N GLU A 4 -17.39 -9.69 13.25
CA GLU A 4 -17.37 -9.89 11.80
C GLU A 4 -18.19 -8.80 11.10
N TRP A 5 -17.81 -8.46 9.88
CA TRP A 5 -18.49 -7.42 9.11
C TRP A 5 -18.57 -7.81 7.64
N GLN A 6 -19.64 -7.36 6.97
CA GLN A 6 -19.87 -7.61 5.56
C GLN A 6 -20.26 -6.30 4.86
N ARG A 7 -19.65 -6.05 3.71
CA ARG A 7 -19.96 -4.96 2.79
C ARG A 7 -20.04 -5.50 1.37
N HIS A 8 -20.42 -4.64 0.42
CA HIS A 8 -20.41 -5.01 -0.99
C HIS A 8 -19.00 -5.47 -1.40
N ARG A 9 -18.88 -6.76 -1.79
CA ARG A 9 -17.64 -7.44 -2.20
C ARG A 9 -16.53 -7.46 -1.16
N ARG A 10 -16.84 -7.28 0.14
CA ARG A 10 -15.85 -7.28 1.24
C ARG A 10 -16.41 -7.98 2.47
N LEU A 11 -15.58 -8.74 3.14
CA LEU A 11 -15.92 -9.55 4.31
C LEU A 11 -14.76 -9.50 5.30
N GLY A 12 -15.04 -9.28 6.58
CA GLY A 12 -14.10 -9.43 7.67
C GLY A 12 -14.54 -10.56 8.58
N LEU A 13 -13.71 -11.60 8.70
CA LEU A 13 -13.94 -12.76 9.55
C LEU A 13 -12.98 -12.71 10.75
N ALA A 14 -13.43 -13.20 11.90
CA ALA A 14 -12.56 -13.35 13.06
C ALA A 14 -11.77 -14.66 12.92
N ASP A 15 -10.46 -14.58 12.82
CA ASP A 15 -9.57 -15.74 12.73
C ASP A 15 -8.21 -15.44 13.40
N ASP A 16 -7.47 -16.50 13.74
CA ASP A 16 -6.11 -16.39 14.28
C ASP A 16 -5.12 -16.26 13.12
N ILE A 17 -4.46 -15.09 13.03
CA ILE A 17 -3.48 -14.81 11.97
C ILE A 17 -2.26 -15.72 12.16
N ASN A 18 -1.96 -16.50 11.13
CA ASN A 18 -0.85 -17.44 11.09
C ASN A 18 -0.02 -17.26 9.81
N ILE A 19 0.96 -18.15 9.58
CA ILE A 19 1.84 -18.07 8.41
C ILE A 19 1.09 -18.19 7.08
N ASP A 20 0.01 -18.98 7.01
CA ASP A 20 -0.76 -19.15 5.78
C ASP A 20 -1.45 -17.84 5.39
N HIS A 21 -1.90 -17.05 6.36
CA HIS A 21 -2.45 -15.71 6.11
C HIS A 21 -1.39 -14.76 5.54
N LEU A 22 -0.16 -14.81 6.05
CA LEU A 22 0.95 -14.00 5.53
C LEU A 22 1.33 -14.43 4.12
N MET A 23 1.42 -15.74 3.87
CA MET A 23 1.72 -16.29 2.55
C MET A 23 0.62 -15.96 1.54
N ALA A 24 -0.66 -16.05 1.96
CA ALA A 24 -1.79 -15.64 1.14
C ALA A 24 -1.69 -14.16 0.77
N SER A 25 -1.51 -13.29 1.76
CA SER A 25 -1.46 -11.84 1.55
C SER A 25 -0.30 -11.38 0.65
N SER A 26 0.75 -12.18 0.50
CA SER A 26 1.93 -11.89 -0.33
C SER A 26 1.99 -12.73 -1.61
N ALA A 27 0.94 -13.49 -1.92
CA ALA A 27 0.90 -14.37 -3.09
C ALA A 27 0.62 -13.59 -4.38
N ILE A 28 1.58 -12.77 -4.81
CA ILE A 28 1.49 -11.95 -6.03
C ILE A 28 1.10 -12.85 -7.21
N PRO A 29 -0.02 -12.54 -7.91
CA PRO A 29 -0.51 -13.37 -9.00
C PRO A 29 0.56 -13.64 -10.04
N LEU A 30 0.55 -14.86 -10.60
CA LEU A 30 1.50 -15.35 -11.61
C LEU A 30 2.92 -15.64 -11.09
N ILE A 31 3.29 -15.14 -9.91
CA ILE A 31 4.63 -15.34 -9.32
C ILE A 31 4.57 -16.40 -8.22
N PHE A 32 3.58 -16.27 -7.33
CA PHE A 32 3.42 -17.14 -6.17
C PHE A 32 2.09 -17.89 -6.24
N PRO A 33 2.04 -19.14 -5.74
CA PRO A 33 0.81 -19.93 -5.75
C PRO A 33 -0.21 -19.37 -4.76
N ALA A 34 -1.50 -19.52 -5.08
CA ALA A 34 -2.58 -19.24 -4.15
C ALA A 34 -2.51 -20.17 -2.92
N VAL A 35 -2.86 -19.66 -1.76
CA VAL A 35 -2.80 -20.36 -0.47
C VAL A 35 -4.20 -20.76 -0.04
N ASN A 36 -4.37 -22.00 0.41
CA ASN A 36 -5.67 -22.49 0.92
C ASN A 36 -5.81 -22.15 2.40
N ILE A 37 -6.82 -21.38 2.76
CA ILE A 37 -7.20 -21.08 4.13
C ILE A 37 -8.69 -21.42 4.27
N ASN A 38 -9.06 -22.24 5.25
CA ASN A 38 -10.46 -22.60 5.53
C ASN A 38 -11.26 -23.06 4.28
N SER A 39 -10.65 -23.89 3.42
CA SER A 39 -11.25 -24.42 2.18
C SER A 39 -11.48 -23.39 1.06
N GLN A 40 -10.87 -22.22 1.15
CA GLN A 40 -10.89 -21.19 0.10
C GLN A 40 -9.46 -20.83 -0.30
N TYR A 41 -9.26 -20.48 -1.57
CA TYR A 41 -7.95 -20.06 -2.07
C TYR A 41 -7.85 -18.54 -2.04
N PHE A 42 -6.75 -18.06 -1.45
CA PHE A 42 -6.41 -16.66 -1.34
C PHE A 42 -5.14 -16.36 -2.12
N GLY A 43 -5.12 -15.17 -2.73
CA GLY A 43 -3.95 -14.58 -3.36
C GLY A 43 -3.60 -13.26 -2.68
N ASP A 44 -2.68 -12.53 -3.29
CA ASP A 44 -2.20 -11.24 -2.78
C ASP A 44 -3.32 -10.29 -2.35
N GLY A 45 -3.12 -9.69 -1.16
CA GLY A 45 -4.13 -8.89 -0.48
C GLY A 45 -4.46 -7.56 -1.14
N SER A 46 -3.67 -7.11 -2.11
CA SER A 46 -3.99 -5.92 -2.90
C SER A 46 -4.98 -6.17 -4.02
N VAL A 47 -5.06 -7.42 -4.49
CA VAL A 47 -5.78 -7.77 -5.70
C VAL A 47 -7.27 -7.63 -5.42
N GLY A 48 -7.86 -6.56 -5.94
CA GLY A 48 -9.27 -6.23 -5.69
C GLY A 48 -9.52 -5.52 -4.36
N PHE A 49 -8.49 -5.04 -3.67
CA PHE A 49 -8.62 -4.35 -2.39
C PHE A 49 -8.81 -2.85 -2.55
N MET A 50 -10.03 -2.46 -2.90
CA MET A 50 -10.38 -1.07 -3.25
C MET A 50 -10.55 -0.11 -2.06
N SER A 51 -10.35 -0.56 -0.83
CA SER A 51 -10.54 0.29 0.37
C SER A 51 -9.67 -0.15 1.53
N PRO A 52 -8.34 0.07 1.44
CA PRO A 52 -7.37 -0.38 2.43
C PRO A 52 -7.57 0.17 3.84
N ILE A 53 -8.24 1.31 3.99
CA ILE A 53 -8.49 1.96 5.28
C ILE A 53 -9.71 1.33 5.98
N SER A 54 -10.62 0.73 5.21
CA SER A 54 -11.91 0.25 5.72
C SER A 54 -11.83 -0.78 6.87
N PRO A 55 -10.89 -1.75 6.90
CA PRO A 55 -10.77 -2.67 8.02
C PRO A 55 -10.46 -1.95 9.34
N ALA A 56 -9.55 -0.98 9.34
CA ALA A 56 -9.20 -0.21 10.53
C ALA A 56 -10.42 0.56 11.07
N ILE A 57 -11.20 1.17 10.17
CA ILE A 57 -12.45 1.86 10.53
C ILE A 57 -13.46 0.89 11.16
N HIS A 58 -13.62 -0.31 10.59
CA HIS A 58 -14.52 -1.33 11.12
C HIS A 58 -14.05 -1.90 12.48
N LEU A 59 -12.76 -1.86 12.76
CA LEU A 59 -12.18 -2.17 14.07
C LEU A 59 -12.35 -1.03 15.09
N GLY A 60 -12.94 0.10 14.68
CA GLY A 60 -13.27 1.23 15.55
C GLY A 60 -12.25 2.36 15.54
N ALA A 61 -11.27 2.35 14.63
CA ALA A 61 -10.23 3.38 14.57
C ALA A 61 -10.81 4.80 14.51
N GLU A 62 -10.24 5.69 15.32
CA GLU A 62 -10.51 7.14 15.31
C GLU A 62 -9.37 7.91 14.65
N LYS A 63 -8.19 7.31 14.64
CA LYS A 63 -6.98 7.84 14.02
C LYS A 63 -6.30 6.73 13.25
N ILE A 64 -5.81 7.04 12.06
CA ILE A 64 -5.16 6.06 11.16
C ILE A 64 -3.83 6.64 10.68
N LEU A 65 -2.73 6.02 11.11
CA LEU A 65 -1.39 6.26 10.57
C LEU A 65 -1.20 5.36 9.34
N ILE A 66 -0.87 5.97 8.21
CA ILE A 66 -0.75 5.29 6.92
C ILE A 66 0.69 5.39 6.45
N ILE A 67 1.30 4.25 6.14
CA ILE A 67 2.62 4.16 5.53
C ILE A 67 2.41 3.84 4.05
N ALA A 68 2.56 4.84 3.20
CA ALA A 68 2.43 4.70 1.76
C ALA A 68 3.73 4.18 1.13
N LEU A 69 3.61 3.56 -0.05
CA LEU A 69 4.74 3.04 -0.81
C LEU A 69 5.16 3.93 -1.97
N ASP A 70 4.25 4.78 -2.46
CA ASP A 70 4.57 5.76 -3.49
C ASP A 70 4.82 7.14 -2.88
N PRO A 71 5.80 7.86 -3.43
CA PRO A 71 6.09 9.19 -2.95
C PRO A 71 4.98 10.15 -3.42
N ILE A 72 4.57 11.06 -2.53
CA ILE A 72 3.64 12.15 -2.90
C ILE A 72 4.47 13.23 -3.62
N ILE A 73 4.96 12.91 -4.83
CA ILE A 73 5.69 13.84 -5.68
C ILE A 73 4.78 14.18 -6.86
N GLU A 74 4.37 15.45 -6.97
CA GLU A 74 3.81 15.97 -8.20
C GLU A 74 4.92 15.99 -9.27
N LYS A 75 5.09 14.89 -10.01
CA LYS A 75 5.91 14.89 -11.21
C LYS A 75 5.11 15.54 -12.34
N PRO A 76 5.63 16.59 -13.00
CA PRO A 76 5.07 17.02 -14.27
C PRO A 76 5.07 15.83 -15.22
N GLY A 77 3.94 15.50 -15.83
CA GLY A 77 3.84 14.42 -16.79
C GLY A 77 4.80 14.66 -17.96
N VAL A 78 5.97 14.02 -17.95
CA VAL A 78 6.91 14.08 -19.08
C VAL A 78 6.41 13.10 -20.14
N ILE A 79 5.76 13.63 -21.17
CA ILE A 79 5.39 12.85 -22.35
C ILE A 79 6.66 12.59 -23.15
N CYS A 80 7.17 11.36 -23.06
CA CYS A 80 8.29 10.89 -23.87
C CYS A 80 7.75 10.28 -25.17
N TYR A 81 8.04 10.90 -26.31
CA TYR A 81 7.56 10.46 -27.62
C TYR A 81 8.34 9.28 -28.24
N ASP A 82 9.51 8.93 -27.68
CA ASP A 82 10.43 7.93 -28.26
C ASP A 82 10.59 6.64 -27.41
N LYS A 83 9.62 6.31 -26.54
CA LYS A 83 9.70 5.06 -25.78
C LYS A 83 9.30 3.86 -26.65
N PRO A 84 10.05 2.76 -26.63
CA PRO A 84 9.60 1.51 -27.27
C PRO A 84 8.27 1.06 -26.64
N PRO A 85 7.47 0.25 -27.36
CA PRO A 85 6.25 -0.31 -26.79
C PRO A 85 6.57 -1.05 -25.48
N PRO A 86 5.72 -0.92 -24.44
CA PRO A 86 6.00 -1.52 -23.14
C PRO A 86 6.08 -3.05 -23.27
N SER A 87 7.06 -3.63 -22.58
CA SER A 87 7.18 -5.09 -22.48
C SER A 87 6.05 -5.66 -21.62
N PHE A 88 5.86 -6.99 -21.68
CA PHE A 88 4.91 -7.67 -20.78
C PHE A 88 5.21 -7.38 -19.30
N VAL A 89 6.49 -7.26 -18.93
CA VAL A 89 6.91 -7.00 -17.56
C VAL A 89 6.63 -5.56 -17.14
N ASP A 90 6.76 -4.60 -18.07
CA ASP A 90 6.36 -3.21 -17.81
C ASP A 90 4.85 -3.11 -17.58
N VAL A 91 4.06 -3.77 -18.43
CA VAL A 91 2.60 -3.82 -18.26
C VAL A 91 2.22 -4.52 -16.95
N ALA A 92 2.86 -5.65 -16.63
CA ALA A 92 2.61 -6.36 -15.37
C ALA A 92 2.97 -5.49 -14.15
N GLY A 93 4.13 -4.82 -14.16
CA GLY A 93 4.54 -3.89 -13.11
C GLY A 93 3.59 -2.71 -12.96
N HIS A 94 3.05 -2.17 -14.06
CA HIS A 94 2.02 -1.14 -14.03
C HIS A 94 0.70 -1.65 -13.47
N VAL A 95 0.25 -2.84 -13.88
CA VAL A 95 -0.98 -3.45 -13.35
C VAL A 95 -0.84 -3.67 -11.84
N LEU A 96 0.30 -4.16 -11.37
CA LEU A 96 0.57 -4.26 -9.94
C LEU A 96 0.50 -2.88 -9.28
N ASN A 97 1.21 -1.88 -9.79
CA ASN A 97 1.18 -0.52 -9.23
C ASN A 97 -0.24 0.02 -9.09
N SER A 98 -1.06 -0.13 -10.13
CA SER A 98 -2.44 0.35 -10.12
C SER A 98 -3.36 -0.41 -9.17
N VAL A 99 -3.10 -1.70 -8.96
CA VAL A 99 -3.88 -2.50 -7.99
C VAL A 99 -3.47 -2.15 -6.55
N PHE A 100 -2.17 -1.97 -6.30
CA PHE A 100 -1.63 -1.69 -4.97
C PHE A 100 -1.82 -0.24 -4.53
N ILE A 101 -1.32 0.72 -5.30
CA ILE A 101 -1.16 2.11 -4.86
C ILE A 101 -2.38 2.96 -5.18
N ASP A 102 -2.91 2.91 -6.41
CA ASP A 102 -4.03 3.79 -6.81
C ASP A 102 -5.27 3.57 -5.91
N SER A 103 -5.41 2.37 -5.34
CA SER A 103 -6.48 2.04 -4.40
C SER A 103 -6.38 2.80 -3.07
N LEU A 104 -5.17 3.04 -2.56
CA LEU A 104 -4.93 3.76 -1.31
C LEU A 104 -5.21 5.25 -1.46
N ASP A 105 -4.73 5.85 -2.55
CA ASP A 105 -4.94 7.29 -2.82
C ASP A 105 -6.43 7.61 -2.97
N SER A 106 -7.16 6.78 -3.73
CA SER A 106 -8.60 6.95 -3.87
C SER A 106 -9.34 6.77 -2.53
N ASP A 107 -8.88 5.86 -1.68
CA ASP A 107 -9.48 5.62 -0.37
C ASP A 107 -9.22 6.77 0.62
N LEU A 108 -8.02 7.36 0.57
CA LEU A 108 -7.62 8.56 1.30
C LEU A 108 -8.45 9.77 0.89
N GLU A 109 -8.56 10.04 -0.41
CA GLU A 109 -9.38 11.16 -0.92
C GLU A 109 -10.83 11.02 -0.47
N ARG A 110 -11.36 9.79 -0.50
CA ARG A 110 -12.71 9.49 -0.02
C ARG A 110 -12.86 9.74 1.48
N LEU A 111 -11.86 9.37 2.29
CA LEU A 111 -11.84 9.62 3.73
C LEU A 111 -11.86 11.13 4.03
N GLU A 112 -10.96 11.89 3.40
CA GLU A 112 -10.85 13.34 3.57
C GLU A 112 -12.13 14.07 3.16
N ARG A 113 -12.73 13.64 2.04
CA ARG A 113 -14.00 14.19 1.56
C ARG A 113 -15.13 13.92 2.56
N ILE A 114 -15.21 12.72 3.13
CA ILE A 114 -16.21 12.39 4.16
C ILE A 114 -15.98 13.25 5.41
N ASN A 115 -14.73 13.36 5.89
CA ASN A 115 -14.40 14.22 7.04
C ASN A 115 -14.81 15.67 6.81
N THR A 116 -14.52 16.22 5.63
CA THR A 116 -14.90 17.58 5.24
C THR A 116 -16.41 17.77 5.27
N LEU A 117 -17.17 16.80 4.75
CA LEU A 117 -18.64 16.83 4.80
C LEU A 117 -19.15 16.79 6.23
N LEU A 118 -18.65 15.87 7.07
CA LEU A 118 -19.08 15.76 8.47
C LEU A 118 -18.80 17.04 9.25
N ASN A 119 -17.63 17.65 9.06
CA ASN A 119 -17.27 18.94 9.67
C ASN A 119 -18.15 20.11 9.22
N SER A 120 -18.84 19.99 8.09
CA SER A 120 -19.77 21.01 7.58
C SER A 120 -21.20 20.87 8.10
N VAL A 121 -21.56 19.71 8.69
CA VAL A 121 -22.90 19.45 9.22
C VAL A 121 -22.96 19.86 10.70
N PRO A 122 -23.93 20.68 11.12
CA PRO A 122 -24.14 20.98 12.54
C PRO A 122 -24.35 19.72 13.38
N GLU A 123 -23.68 19.63 14.54
CA GLU A 123 -23.78 18.46 15.44
C GLU A 123 -25.23 18.14 15.85
N SER A 124 -26.09 19.14 15.97
CA SER A 124 -27.50 18.96 16.32
C SER A 124 -28.24 18.08 15.30
N LEU A 125 -27.95 18.26 14.01
CA LEU A 125 -28.56 17.48 12.93
C LEU A 125 -27.98 16.07 12.86
N MET A 126 -26.69 15.90 13.17
CA MET A 126 -26.07 14.58 13.22
C MET A 126 -26.67 13.73 14.35
N ARG A 127 -26.90 14.34 15.52
CA ARG A 127 -27.54 13.66 16.66
C ARG A 127 -29.01 13.34 16.38
N GLU A 128 -29.73 14.23 15.70
CA GLU A 128 -31.14 14.01 15.34
C GLU A 128 -31.31 12.89 14.30
N ALA A 129 -30.35 12.75 13.37
CA ALA A 129 -30.38 11.73 12.33
C ALA A 129 -29.86 10.35 12.78
N ASP A 130 -29.36 10.21 14.01
CA ASP A 130 -28.77 8.98 14.58
C ASP A 130 -27.76 8.29 13.63
N LEU A 131 -26.96 9.09 12.92
CA LEU A 131 -25.99 8.57 11.95
C LEU A 131 -24.73 8.08 12.68
N PRO A 132 -24.31 6.81 12.52
CA PRO A 132 -23.11 6.26 13.12
C PRO A 132 -21.85 6.68 12.33
N LEU A 133 -21.72 7.96 12.01
CA LEU A 133 -20.61 8.53 11.25
C LEU A 133 -19.76 9.40 12.17
N LYS A 134 -18.45 9.16 12.16
CA LYS A 134 -17.46 9.95 12.89
C LYS A 134 -16.35 10.39 11.94
N THR A 135 -15.77 11.55 12.22
CA THR A 135 -14.54 11.97 11.56
C THR A 135 -13.40 11.05 12.01
N ILE A 136 -12.46 10.80 11.12
CA ILE A 136 -11.30 9.94 11.38
C ILE A 136 -10.06 10.71 10.97
N ASP A 137 -9.17 10.98 11.92
CA ASP A 137 -7.93 11.69 11.61
C ASP A 137 -6.95 10.74 10.91
N SER A 138 -6.30 11.21 9.84
CA SER A 138 -5.31 10.42 9.11
C SER A 138 -3.99 11.16 9.03
N LEU A 139 -2.88 10.44 9.22
CA LEU A 139 -1.53 10.92 8.96
C LEU A 139 -0.84 9.98 7.97
N VAL A 140 -0.35 10.53 6.85
CA VAL A 140 0.35 9.74 5.82
C VAL A 140 1.85 10.00 5.89
N ILE A 141 2.63 8.93 6.00
CA ILE A 141 4.08 8.92 5.79
C ILE A 141 4.33 8.20 4.47
N SER A 142 4.93 8.91 3.53
CA SER A 142 5.27 8.43 2.19
C SER A 142 6.78 8.50 2.02
N PRO A 143 7.39 7.65 1.17
CA PRO A 143 8.80 7.77 0.88
C PRO A 143 9.12 9.12 0.22
N SER A 144 10.33 9.63 0.44
CA SER A 144 10.82 10.85 -0.23
C SER A 144 11.40 10.62 -1.62
N VAL A 145 11.58 9.35 -2.01
CA VAL A 145 12.12 8.94 -3.31
C VAL A 145 11.30 7.80 -3.88
N GLU A 146 11.38 7.61 -5.19
CA GLU A 146 10.74 6.48 -5.86
C GLU A 146 11.40 5.15 -5.46
N LEU A 147 10.60 4.17 -5.06
CA LEU A 147 11.11 2.87 -4.65
C LEU A 147 11.67 2.05 -5.82
N ASN A 148 11.19 2.28 -7.04
CA ASN A 148 11.68 1.62 -8.26
C ASN A 148 13.10 2.09 -8.64
N GLU A 149 13.42 3.38 -8.47
CA GLU A 149 14.76 3.94 -8.67
C GLU A 149 15.73 3.36 -7.63
N LEU A 150 15.30 3.31 -6.36
CA LEU A 150 16.07 2.69 -5.29
C LEU A 150 16.34 1.19 -5.55
N ALA A 151 15.34 0.48 -6.09
CA ALA A 151 15.46 -0.92 -6.44
C ALA A 151 16.42 -1.13 -7.62
N ALA A 152 16.37 -0.28 -8.66
CA ALA A 152 17.30 -0.32 -9.79
C ALA A 152 18.75 -0.17 -9.33
N ASP A 153 19.01 0.80 -8.46
CA ASP A 153 20.34 1.03 -7.93
C ASP A 153 20.87 -0.15 -7.11
N CYS A 154 19.99 -0.81 -6.34
CA CYS A 154 20.36 -2.02 -5.62
C CYS A 154 20.49 -3.25 -6.56
N GLY A 155 19.68 -3.33 -7.61
CA GLY A 155 19.68 -4.40 -8.60
C GLY A 155 21.02 -4.54 -9.32
N LYS A 156 21.69 -3.42 -9.59
CA LYS A 156 23.06 -3.36 -10.15
C LYS A 156 24.13 -4.05 -9.30
N HIS A 157 23.86 -4.31 -8.02
CA HIS A 157 24.77 -4.96 -7.09
C HIS A 157 24.41 -6.42 -6.77
N LEU A 158 23.35 -6.97 -7.37
CA LEU A 158 22.94 -8.35 -7.13
C LEU A 158 23.99 -9.36 -7.62
N PRO A 159 24.12 -10.53 -6.96
CA PRO A 159 24.87 -11.67 -7.49
C PRO A 159 24.32 -12.13 -8.86
N SER A 160 25.19 -12.69 -9.71
CA SER A 160 24.81 -13.13 -11.05
C SER A 160 23.69 -14.18 -11.06
N THR A 161 23.59 -15.00 -10.00
CA THR A 161 22.51 -15.98 -9.85
C THR A 161 21.15 -15.32 -9.68
N SER A 162 21.02 -14.34 -8.78
CA SER A 162 19.77 -13.60 -8.56
C SER A 162 19.36 -12.84 -9.82
N ARG A 163 20.31 -12.20 -10.51
CA ARG A 163 20.04 -11.55 -11.81
C ARG A 163 19.59 -12.54 -12.87
N PHE A 164 20.16 -13.75 -12.89
CA PHE A 164 19.76 -14.79 -13.82
C PHE A 164 18.30 -15.22 -13.59
N PHE A 165 17.87 -15.40 -12.34
CA PHE A 165 16.47 -15.74 -12.04
C PHE A 165 15.52 -14.59 -12.37
N LEU A 166 15.86 -13.35 -12.00
CA LEU A 166 15.03 -12.17 -12.31
C LEU A 166 14.91 -11.93 -13.82
N SER A 167 16.01 -12.07 -14.56
CA SER A 167 15.98 -11.94 -16.02
C SER A 167 15.17 -13.05 -16.70
N ARG A 168 15.07 -14.25 -16.10
CA ARG A 168 14.16 -15.32 -16.56
C ARG A 168 12.69 -15.00 -16.34
N LEU A 169 12.37 -14.13 -15.39
CA LEU A 169 11.05 -13.54 -15.21
C LEU A 169 10.84 -12.29 -16.10
N GLY A 170 11.81 -11.96 -16.95
CA GLY A 170 11.80 -10.79 -17.84
C GLY A 170 12.10 -9.47 -17.12
N ILE A 171 12.58 -9.52 -15.87
CA ILE A 171 12.88 -8.32 -15.08
C ILE A 171 14.30 -7.88 -15.38
N ASN A 172 14.43 -6.67 -15.92
CA ASN A 172 15.72 -6.03 -16.08
C ASN A 172 16.14 -5.40 -14.74
N CYS A 173 17.30 -5.79 -14.22
CA CYS A 173 17.84 -5.28 -12.96
C CYS A 173 18.49 -3.89 -13.12
N ASP A 174 18.80 -3.49 -14.35
CA ASP A 174 19.49 -2.24 -14.66
C ASP A 174 18.52 -1.10 -14.99
N GLU A 175 17.26 -1.43 -15.29
CA GLU A 175 16.18 -0.47 -15.55
C GLU A 175 15.22 -0.46 -14.36
N GLY A 176 14.81 0.74 -13.92
CA GLY A 176 13.89 0.95 -12.80
C GLY A 176 12.47 0.49 -13.13
N SER A 177 12.28 -0.83 -13.20
CA SER A 177 10.98 -1.44 -13.35
C SER A 177 10.27 -1.53 -11.99
N ASN A 178 8.99 -1.20 -11.97
CA ASN A 178 8.15 -1.37 -10.77
C ASN A 178 8.18 -2.83 -10.30
N MET A 179 8.31 -3.79 -11.21
CA MET A 179 8.40 -5.21 -10.88
C MET A 179 9.63 -5.55 -10.02
N LEU A 180 10.76 -4.86 -10.23
CA LEU A 180 11.97 -5.09 -9.47
C LEU A 180 11.80 -4.68 -8.00
N SER A 181 11.16 -3.54 -7.71
CA SER A 181 10.93 -3.09 -6.32
C SER A 181 10.05 -4.06 -5.54
N TYR A 182 9.11 -4.74 -6.20
CA TYR A 182 8.28 -5.77 -5.57
C TYR A 182 9.00 -7.09 -5.27
N LEU A 183 10.11 -7.41 -5.96
CA LEU A 183 10.73 -8.74 -5.90
C LEU A 183 12.15 -8.78 -5.39
N LEU A 184 12.85 -7.63 -5.34
CA LEU A 184 14.28 -7.59 -5.11
C LEU A 184 14.67 -8.21 -3.76
N PHE A 185 13.89 -7.98 -2.69
CA PHE A 185 13.99 -8.52 -1.31
C PHE A 185 15.41 -8.85 -0.77
N ASP A 186 16.44 -8.24 -1.31
CA ASP A 186 17.83 -8.47 -0.94
C ASP A 186 18.16 -7.67 0.32
N GLY A 187 19.05 -8.20 1.15
CA GLY A 187 19.43 -7.55 2.41
C GLY A 187 19.95 -6.12 2.22
N HIS A 188 20.65 -5.81 1.12
CA HIS A 188 21.08 -4.44 0.82
C HIS A 188 19.89 -3.52 0.54
N TYR A 189 18.94 -3.98 -0.29
CA TYR A 189 17.73 -3.22 -0.61
C TYR A 189 16.86 -3.00 0.63
N CYS A 190 16.63 -4.02 1.45
CA CYS A 190 15.86 -3.91 2.69
C CYS A 190 16.49 -2.91 3.68
N ARG A 191 17.82 -2.91 3.84
CA ARG A 191 18.51 -1.90 4.68
C ARG A 191 18.30 -0.49 4.15
N ARG A 192 18.42 -0.31 2.83
CA ARG A 192 18.17 0.97 2.16
C ARG A 192 16.73 1.47 2.37
N LEU A 193 15.73 0.58 2.34
CA LEU A 193 14.33 0.91 2.63
C LEU A 193 14.11 1.30 4.09
N ILE A 194 14.73 0.59 5.04
CA ILE A 194 14.66 0.92 6.48
C ILE A 194 15.26 2.30 6.75
N ASP A 195 16.45 2.58 6.18
CA ASP A 195 17.11 3.88 6.32
C ASP A 195 16.29 5.02 5.72
N LEU A 196 15.64 4.78 4.57
CA LEU A 196 14.75 5.74 3.93
C LEU A 196 13.53 6.02 4.81
N GLY A 197 12.81 4.98 5.23
CA GLY A 197 11.64 5.11 6.10
C GLY A 197 11.95 5.82 7.42
N TYR A 198 13.12 5.56 8.01
CA TYR A 198 13.58 6.28 9.21
C TYR A 198 13.76 7.79 8.93
N LYS A 199 14.46 8.16 7.85
CA LYS A 199 14.68 9.57 7.48
C LYS A 199 13.38 10.32 7.19
N ASP A 200 12.48 9.68 6.44
CA ASP A 200 11.19 10.27 6.06
C ASP A 200 10.30 10.48 7.29
N THR A 201 10.29 9.51 8.21
CA THR A 201 9.56 9.60 9.47
C THR A 201 10.11 10.69 10.38
N ILE A 202 11.44 10.79 10.52
CA ILE A 202 12.08 11.82 11.37
C ILE A 202 11.79 13.23 10.85
N THR A 203 11.69 13.42 9.54
CA THR A 203 11.30 14.72 8.95
C THR A 203 9.89 15.15 9.37
N LYS A 204 8.99 14.18 9.60
CA LYS A 204 7.61 14.39 10.08
C LYS A 204 7.46 14.21 11.61
N LYS A 205 8.56 14.15 12.37
CA LYS A 205 8.56 13.84 13.81
C LYS A 205 7.54 14.64 14.62
N ALA A 206 7.53 15.97 14.50
CA ALA A 206 6.63 16.82 15.28
C ALA A 206 5.15 16.56 14.97
N GLN A 207 4.82 16.30 13.70
CA GLN A 207 3.46 15.94 13.28
C GLN A 207 3.07 14.57 13.83
N LEU A 208 3.98 13.59 13.78
CA LEU A 208 3.76 12.26 14.33
C LEU A 208 3.58 12.28 15.85
N GLU A 209 4.42 13.02 16.57
CA GLU A 209 4.30 13.20 18.04
C GLU A 209 2.94 13.80 18.38
N SER A 210 2.52 14.89 17.72
CA SER A 210 1.19 15.48 17.94
C SER A 210 0.03 14.53 17.59
N PHE A 211 0.19 13.70 16.55
CA PHE A 211 -0.81 12.72 16.14
C PHE A 211 -0.96 11.58 17.16
N LEU A 212 0.14 11.15 17.78
CA LEU A 212 0.16 10.10 18.80
C LEU A 212 -0.25 10.62 20.19
N ASP A 213 0.17 11.82 20.57
CA ASP A 213 -0.06 12.39 21.91
C ASP A 213 -1.51 12.76 22.18
N SER A 214 -2.29 13.00 21.12
CA SER A 214 -3.71 13.31 21.19
C SER A 214 -4.59 12.11 21.60
N TYR A 215 -3.99 11.06 22.18
CA TYR A 215 -4.63 9.92 22.84
C TYR A 215 -4.74 10.08 24.37
N ASN A 216 -4.26 11.20 24.93
CA ASN A 216 -4.40 11.55 26.36
C ASN A 216 -5.62 12.42 26.64
#